data_AF-A0A1A7Z8W2-F1
#
_entry.id   AF-A0A1A7Z8W2-F1
#
_cell.length_a   1.000
_cell.length_b   1.000
_cell.length_c   1.000
_cell.angle_alpha   90.00
_cell.angle_beta   90.00
_cell.angle_gamma   90.00
#
_symmetry.space_group_name_H-M   'P 1'
#
loop_
_entity.id
_entity.type
_entity.pdbx_description
1 polymer ?
#
loop_
_entity_poly.entity_id
_entity_poly.type
_entity_poly.pdbx_seq_one_letter_code
_entity_poly.pdbx_strand_id
1 'polypeptide(L)'
;MPAQPPEREPEEEMEADGESQLPETNGEVEEPKRGGGGEETMEESTEERESDMEESEEEEEEEESSEMDDEDCERRRGECLDEMMDLEKQFQELKENRRTERRCDCRLFRERLNQAKVKLDEVLIGRAGEYREPLAALQTSMQIQTRVAGVYRELCLQVIKHKHECEVQGARQHLESERSLLFDAMKAELLEKIRRLEEDRQNIDLSSEWSDEMRGKKCNKRRNLLGRSDRKKKVALVSGPFIVYMLRDMDILEDWTTIKKAKAAPSPLKRKVEMMMMVMVMMMMMTMRGFPVSD
;
A
#
# COMPACT_ATOMS: atom_id res chain seq x y z
N MET A 1 -16.21 -8.26 31.14
CA MET A 1 -16.70 -8.02 29.77
C MET A 1 -15.49 -7.80 28.88
N PRO A 2 -15.26 -8.61 27.84
CA PRO A 2 -14.17 -8.37 26.89
C PRO A 2 -14.66 -7.48 25.73
N ALA A 3 -13.87 -6.44 25.44
CA ALA A 3 -14.13 -5.48 24.37
C ALA A 3 -13.79 -6.07 22.99
N GLN A 4 -14.64 -5.79 22.01
CA GLN A 4 -14.51 -6.15 20.60
C GLN A 4 -13.38 -5.36 19.91
N PRO A 5 -12.72 -5.92 18.87
CA PRO A 5 -11.90 -5.16 17.93
C PRO A 5 -12.75 -4.45 16.85
N PRO A 6 -12.29 -3.33 16.26
CA PRO A 6 -13.08 -2.55 15.31
C PRO A 6 -13.10 -3.16 13.90
N GLU A 7 -14.20 -2.84 13.22
CA GLU A 7 -14.62 -3.27 11.89
C GLU A 7 -13.63 -2.87 10.77
N ARG A 8 -13.42 -3.78 9.81
CA ARG A 8 -12.73 -3.51 8.54
C ARG A 8 -13.76 -3.03 7.51
N GLU A 9 -13.47 -1.92 6.85
CA GLU A 9 -14.15 -1.53 5.59
C GLU A 9 -13.43 -2.16 4.37
N PRO A 10 -14.14 -2.30 3.23
CA PRO A 10 -13.77 -3.22 2.16
C PRO A 10 -12.83 -2.59 1.13
N GLU A 11 -11.76 -3.30 0.78
CA GLU A 11 -10.96 -3.00 -0.41
C GLU A 11 -11.42 -3.89 -1.58
N GLU A 12 -11.45 -3.25 -2.74
CA GLU A 12 -12.08 -3.62 -4.01
C GLU A 12 -11.52 -4.88 -4.68
N GLU A 13 -12.29 -5.33 -5.68
CA GLU A 13 -12.31 -6.61 -6.35
C GLU A 13 -11.05 -6.96 -7.17
N MET A 14 -10.52 -8.16 -6.88
CA MET A 14 -10.25 -9.27 -7.80
C MET A 14 -10.17 -8.98 -9.32
N GLU A 15 -8.94 -9.03 -9.87
CA GLU A 15 -8.69 -9.48 -11.25
C GLU A 15 -7.57 -10.52 -11.20
N ALA A 16 -7.92 -11.75 -11.54
CA ALA A 16 -7.01 -12.87 -11.70
C ALA A 16 -6.82 -13.07 -13.20
N ASP A 17 -5.58 -12.90 -13.68
CA ASP A 17 -5.13 -13.57 -14.89
C ASP A 17 -3.71 -14.05 -14.66
N GLY A 18 -3.60 -15.38 -14.62
CA GLY A 18 -2.34 -16.08 -14.49
C GLY A 18 -1.68 -16.23 -15.85
N GLU A 19 -0.35 -16.22 -15.87
CA GLU A 19 0.44 -16.97 -16.84
C GLU A 19 1.91 -16.92 -16.40
N SER A 20 2.48 -18.07 -16.03
CA SER A 20 3.92 -18.29 -16.02
C SER A 20 4.18 -19.78 -16.24
N GLN A 21 4.53 -20.07 -17.48
CA GLN A 21 4.96 -21.35 -18.01
C GLN A 21 6.26 -21.82 -17.33
N LEU A 22 6.29 -23.08 -16.91
CA LEU A 22 7.51 -23.87 -16.73
C LEU A 22 7.29 -25.29 -17.28
N PRO A 23 8.36 -25.95 -17.80
CA PRO A 23 8.22 -27.07 -18.72
C PRO A 23 7.98 -28.41 -18.03
N GLU A 24 7.11 -29.22 -18.64
CA GLU A 24 6.88 -30.61 -18.28
C GLU A 24 7.98 -31.51 -18.88
N THR A 25 8.62 -32.32 -18.04
CA THR A 25 9.31 -33.53 -18.48
C THR A 25 8.79 -34.70 -17.65
N ASN A 26 8.19 -35.66 -18.36
CA ASN A 26 7.59 -36.89 -17.87
C ASN A 26 8.53 -37.70 -16.97
N GLY A 27 7.99 -38.16 -15.85
CA GLY A 27 8.57 -39.20 -15.00
C GLY A 27 7.46 -39.92 -14.27
N GLU A 28 6.97 -41.02 -14.85
CA GLU A 28 6.11 -41.99 -14.16
C GLU A 28 6.89 -42.64 -13.02
N VAL A 29 6.35 -42.58 -11.79
CA VAL A 29 6.75 -43.45 -10.68
C VAL A 29 5.50 -43.85 -9.91
N GLU A 30 5.09 -45.11 -10.12
CA GLU A 30 4.16 -45.86 -9.28
C GLU A 30 4.75 -46.09 -7.87
N GLU A 31 3.91 -45.95 -6.84
CA GLU A 31 4.24 -46.28 -5.45
C GLU A 31 4.22 -47.81 -5.18
N PRO A 32 5.00 -48.30 -4.21
CA PRO A 32 4.96 -49.69 -3.78
C PRO A 32 4.02 -49.88 -2.56
N LYS A 33 3.16 -50.89 -2.60
CA LYS A 33 2.47 -51.41 -1.40
C LYS A 33 2.88 -52.85 -1.11
N ARG A 34 3.41 -53.06 0.10
CA ARG A 34 3.86 -54.34 0.67
C ARG A 34 2.70 -55.16 1.24
N GLY A 35 2.92 -56.48 1.24
CA GLY A 35 2.28 -57.51 2.08
C GLY A 35 1.41 -58.45 1.24
N GLY A 36 1.54 -59.77 1.24
CA GLY A 36 2.20 -60.74 2.13
C GLY A 36 1.28 -61.98 2.20
N GLY A 37 1.84 -63.18 1.99
CA GLY A 37 1.13 -64.48 1.98
C GLY A 37 0.83 -64.96 0.55
N GLY A 38 1.30 -66.10 0.06
CA GLY A 38 1.69 -67.33 0.73
C GLY A 38 0.58 -68.36 0.57
N GLU A 39 0.43 -68.93 -0.63
CA GLU A 39 -0.23 -70.22 -0.80
C GLU A 39 0.35 -70.93 -2.04
N GLU A 40 0.90 -72.09 -1.75
CA GLU A 40 1.48 -73.09 -2.64
C GLU A 40 0.44 -73.78 -3.53
N THR A 41 0.68 -73.83 -4.84
CA THR A 41 0.09 -74.83 -5.75
C THR A 41 1.19 -75.50 -6.54
N MET A 42 1.53 -76.68 -6.04
CA MET A 42 2.35 -77.73 -6.63
C MET A 42 1.59 -78.35 -7.80
N GLU A 43 2.06 -78.16 -9.03
CA GLU A 43 1.59 -78.95 -10.18
C GLU A 43 2.46 -80.18 -10.35
N GLU A 44 1.82 -81.33 -10.22
CA GLU A 44 2.32 -82.68 -10.33
C GLU A 44 2.39 -83.06 -11.82
N SER A 45 3.61 -83.26 -12.33
CA SER A 45 3.83 -83.89 -13.64
C SER A 45 3.45 -85.36 -13.53
N THR A 46 2.35 -85.74 -14.20
CA THR A 46 1.88 -87.12 -14.26
C THR A 46 2.73 -87.92 -15.25
N GLU A 47 3.18 -89.08 -14.80
CA GLU A 47 3.99 -90.03 -15.53
C GLU A 47 3.10 -90.84 -16.49
N GLU A 48 3.45 -90.93 -17.77
CA GLU A 48 2.94 -91.98 -18.65
C GLU A 48 4.12 -92.64 -19.38
N ARG A 49 4.48 -93.83 -18.87
CA ARG A 49 5.30 -94.84 -19.53
C ARG A 49 4.37 -95.69 -20.37
N GLU A 50 4.51 -95.64 -21.69
CA GLU A 50 4.07 -96.72 -22.56
C GLU A 50 5.31 -97.36 -23.19
N SER A 51 5.65 -98.55 -22.70
CA SER A 51 6.54 -99.48 -23.39
C SER A 51 5.66 -100.47 -24.14
N ASP A 52 5.52 -100.27 -25.44
CA ASP A 52 4.93 -101.27 -26.32
C ASP A 52 6.07 -102.08 -26.95
N MET A 53 6.06 -103.38 -26.67
CA MET A 53 7.02 -104.36 -27.13
C MET A 53 6.29 -105.21 -28.17
N GLU A 54 6.40 -104.80 -29.44
CA GLU A 54 5.93 -105.56 -30.59
C GLU A 54 7.10 -106.39 -31.15
N GLU A 55 6.91 -107.69 -31.09
CA GLU A 55 7.70 -108.77 -31.65
C GLU A 55 7.34 -108.89 -33.13
N SER A 56 8.31 -108.74 -34.03
CA SER A 56 8.17 -109.14 -35.44
C SER A 56 9.55 -109.48 -36.01
N GLU A 57 9.68 -110.76 -36.35
CA GLU A 57 10.82 -111.41 -37.01
C GLU A 57 10.82 -111.13 -38.52
N GLU A 58 11.94 -111.51 -39.16
CA GLU A 58 12.17 -111.69 -40.62
C GLU A 58 12.51 -110.40 -41.38
N GLU A 59 13.50 -110.31 -42.27
CA GLU A 59 14.39 -111.25 -42.96
C GLU A 59 15.51 -110.35 -43.57
N GLU A 60 16.79 -110.72 -43.43
CA GLU A 60 17.69 -111.11 -44.54
C GLU A 60 18.20 -109.96 -45.45
N GLU A 61 19.47 -110.10 -45.80
CA GLU A 61 20.14 -109.59 -47.01
C GLU A 61 21.02 -108.32 -46.92
N GLU A 62 22.27 -108.61 -47.28
CA GLU A 62 23.23 -107.80 -48.04
C GLU A 62 24.33 -107.05 -47.29
N GLU A 63 25.52 -107.60 -47.54
CA GLU A 63 26.84 -107.01 -47.41
C GLU A 63 26.90 -105.51 -47.71
N GLU A 64 27.32 -104.73 -46.72
CA GLU A 64 28.09 -103.51 -46.99
C GLU A 64 29.20 -103.33 -45.95
N SER A 65 30.39 -103.79 -46.36
CA SER A 65 31.70 -103.26 -46.02
C SER A 65 31.71 -101.98 -45.15
N SER A 66 31.96 -102.12 -43.85
CA SER A 66 32.77 -101.14 -43.13
C SER A 66 33.53 -101.81 -41.99
N GLU A 67 34.81 -102.06 -42.22
CA GLU A 67 35.80 -101.96 -41.15
C GLU A 67 35.74 -100.50 -40.69
N MET A 68 34.77 -100.18 -39.82
CA MET A 68 34.81 -98.91 -39.11
C MET A 68 36.11 -98.96 -38.31
N ASP A 69 37.02 -98.07 -38.70
CA ASP A 69 38.23 -97.78 -37.96
C ASP A 69 37.84 -97.62 -36.48
N ASP A 70 38.21 -98.59 -35.64
CA ASP A 70 37.93 -98.55 -34.20
C ASP A 70 38.47 -97.23 -33.61
N GLU A 71 39.53 -96.67 -34.21
CA GLU A 71 40.09 -95.37 -33.87
C GLU A 71 39.14 -94.21 -34.21
N ASP A 72 38.30 -94.30 -35.25
CA ASP A 72 37.25 -93.31 -35.56
C ASP A 72 36.07 -93.40 -34.57
N CYS A 73 35.70 -94.62 -34.17
CA CYS A 73 34.72 -94.83 -33.10
C CYS A 73 35.20 -94.26 -31.75
N GLU A 74 36.47 -94.49 -31.39
CA GLU A 74 37.08 -93.93 -30.18
C GLU A 74 37.23 -92.40 -30.26
N ARG A 75 37.58 -91.87 -31.44
CA ARG A 75 37.68 -90.42 -31.69
C ARG A 75 36.34 -89.71 -31.49
N ARG A 76 35.26 -90.24 -32.06
CA ARG A 76 33.90 -89.70 -31.88
C ARG A 76 33.42 -89.80 -30.44
N ARG A 77 33.79 -90.87 -29.71
CA ARG A 77 33.54 -90.96 -28.26
C ARG A 77 34.32 -89.90 -27.48
N GLY A 78 35.58 -89.66 -27.83
CA GLY A 78 36.42 -88.62 -27.24
C GLY A 78 35.82 -87.24 -27.43
N GLU A 79 35.45 -86.90 -28.67
CA GLU A 79 34.81 -85.62 -29.01
C GLU A 79 33.49 -85.42 -28.24
N CYS A 80 32.65 -86.46 -28.15
CA CYS A 80 31.41 -86.39 -27.36
C CYS A 80 31.66 -86.18 -25.87
N LEU A 81 32.71 -86.80 -25.31
CA LEU A 81 33.12 -86.58 -23.92
C LEU A 81 33.67 -85.17 -23.70
N ASP A 82 34.47 -84.65 -24.63
CA ASP A 82 35.01 -83.30 -24.57
C ASP A 82 33.88 -82.25 -24.65
N GLU A 83 32.89 -82.44 -25.52
CA GLU A 83 31.69 -81.59 -25.59
C GLU A 83 30.90 -81.60 -24.28
N MET A 84 30.71 -82.78 -23.68
CA MET A 84 30.05 -82.91 -22.37
C MET A 84 30.84 -82.23 -21.26
N MET A 85 32.18 -82.35 -21.28
CA MET A 85 33.06 -81.66 -20.33
C MET A 85 32.99 -80.14 -20.49
N ASP A 86 32.95 -79.64 -21.72
CA ASP A 86 32.79 -78.21 -22.01
C ASP A 86 31.44 -77.67 -21.53
N LEU A 87 30.35 -78.43 -21.76
CA LEU A 87 29.02 -78.07 -21.24
C LEU A 87 29.00 -78.02 -19.71
N GLU A 88 29.58 -79.02 -19.03
CA GLU A 88 29.64 -79.05 -17.56
C GLU A 88 30.44 -77.86 -17.01
N LYS A 89 31.54 -77.50 -17.67
CA LYS A 89 32.32 -76.30 -17.33
C LYS A 89 31.51 -75.02 -17.53
N GLN A 90 30.80 -74.86 -18.65
CA GLN A 90 29.93 -73.71 -18.90
C GLN A 90 28.83 -73.58 -17.85
N PHE A 91 28.21 -74.69 -17.42
CA PHE A 91 27.22 -74.69 -16.35
C PHE A 91 27.82 -74.27 -15.01
N GLN A 92 29.03 -74.71 -14.69
CA GLN A 92 29.73 -74.32 -13.46
C GLN A 92 30.09 -72.83 -13.47
N GLU A 93 30.59 -72.31 -14.59
CA GLU A 93 30.87 -70.89 -14.80
C GLU A 93 29.60 -70.03 -14.70
N LEU A 94 28.50 -70.42 -15.36
CA LEU A 94 27.19 -69.76 -15.25
C LEU A 94 26.69 -69.72 -13.80
N LYS A 95 26.83 -70.83 -13.07
CA LYS A 95 26.43 -70.92 -11.65
C LYS A 95 27.29 -70.02 -10.77
N GLU A 96 28.59 -69.95 -11.02
CA GLU A 96 29.50 -69.06 -10.31
C GLU A 96 29.19 -67.60 -10.63
N ASN A 97 29.02 -67.24 -11.91
CA ASN A 97 28.64 -65.91 -12.36
C ASN A 97 27.32 -65.46 -11.72
N ARG A 98 26.29 -66.32 -11.70
CA ARG A 98 25.03 -66.00 -11.01
C ARG A 98 25.21 -65.78 -9.51
N ARG A 99 26.15 -66.48 -8.86
CA ARG A 99 26.49 -66.27 -7.45
C ARG A 99 27.30 -65.01 -7.22
N THR A 100 28.18 -64.62 -8.15
CA THR A 100 28.96 -63.39 -8.05
C THR A 100 28.07 -62.18 -8.31
N GLU A 101 27.24 -62.20 -9.36
CA GLU A 101 26.23 -61.18 -9.66
C GLU A 101 25.32 -60.91 -8.46
N ARG A 102 24.69 -61.96 -7.89
CA ARG A 102 23.87 -61.80 -6.68
C ARG A 102 24.63 -61.19 -5.51
N ARG A 103 25.91 -61.56 -5.33
CA ARG A 103 26.75 -60.97 -4.28
C ARG A 103 27.10 -59.51 -4.57
N CYS A 104 27.29 -59.13 -5.83
CA CYS A 104 27.52 -57.76 -6.26
C CYS A 104 26.28 -56.89 -6.04
N ASP A 105 25.11 -57.36 -6.47
CA ASP A 105 23.84 -56.65 -6.28
C ASP A 105 23.54 -56.43 -4.79
N CYS A 106 23.68 -57.48 -3.97
CA CYS A 106 23.52 -57.36 -2.52
C CYS A 106 24.45 -56.32 -1.88
N ARG A 107 25.68 -56.18 -2.40
CA ARG A 107 26.61 -55.14 -1.93
C ARG A 107 26.15 -53.76 -2.36
N LEU A 108 25.75 -53.58 -3.61
CA LEU A 108 25.29 -52.29 -4.15
C LEU A 108 24.05 -51.78 -3.41
N PHE A 109 23.05 -52.65 -3.21
CA PHE A 109 21.85 -52.29 -2.45
C PHE A 109 22.17 -51.92 -1.00
N ARG A 110 23.04 -52.70 -0.35
CA ARG A 110 23.47 -52.41 1.03
C ARG A 110 24.23 -51.09 1.12
N GLU A 111 25.11 -50.81 0.17
CA GLU A 111 25.82 -49.53 0.10
C GLU A 111 24.85 -48.37 -0.09
N ARG A 112 23.91 -48.48 -1.05
CA ARG A 112 22.91 -47.44 -1.30
C ARG A 112 22.03 -47.19 -0.07
N LEU A 113 21.62 -48.25 0.60
CA LEU A 113 20.84 -48.17 1.84
C LEU A 113 21.64 -47.53 2.97
N ASN A 114 22.95 -47.80 3.07
CA ASN A 114 23.82 -47.13 4.03
C ASN A 114 24.03 -45.65 3.72
N GLN A 115 24.20 -45.27 2.45
CA GLN A 115 24.27 -43.85 2.04
C GLN A 115 23.00 -43.10 2.46
N ALA A 116 21.83 -43.70 2.24
CA ALA A 116 20.55 -43.12 2.64
C ALA A 116 20.43 -42.98 4.17
N LYS A 117 20.86 -44.00 4.94
CA LYS A 117 20.87 -43.95 6.40
C LYS A 117 21.78 -42.84 6.93
N VAL A 118 22.99 -42.71 6.40
CA VAL A 118 23.93 -41.66 6.82
C VAL A 118 23.34 -40.27 6.58
N LYS A 119 22.74 -40.03 5.40
CA LYS A 119 22.06 -38.76 5.11
C LYS A 119 20.87 -38.51 6.05
N LEU A 120 20.07 -39.53 6.33
CA LEU A 120 18.96 -39.42 7.29
C LEU A 120 19.47 -39.05 8.68
N ASP A 121 20.54 -39.70 9.16
CA ASP A 121 21.15 -39.40 10.45
C ASP A 121 21.73 -37.98 10.50
N GLU A 122 22.35 -37.51 9.41
CA GLU A 122 22.83 -36.12 9.30
C GLU A 122 21.69 -35.10 9.41
N VAL A 123 20.53 -35.39 8.81
CA VAL A 123 19.33 -34.56 8.92
C VAL A 123 18.78 -34.60 10.35
N LEU A 124 18.64 -35.79 10.95
CA LEU A 124 18.13 -35.95 12.31
C LEU A 124 19.00 -35.27 13.37
N ILE A 125 20.32 -35.30 13.21
CA ILE A 125 21.27 -34.64 14.11
C ILE A 125 21.41 -33.13 13.77
N GLY A 126 20.75 -32.64 12.72
CA GLY A 126 20.80 -31.23 12.31
C GLY A 126 22.16 -30.80 11.76
N ARG A 127 22.94 -31.74 11.23
CA ARG A 127 24.24 -31.50 10.59
C ARG A 127 24.15 -31.43 9.07
N ALA A 128 23.01 -31.77 8.47
CA ALA A 128 22.79 -31.66 7.04
C ALA A 128 23.04 -30.22 6.55
N GLY A 129 24.19 -30.02 5.91
CA GLY A 129 24.64 -28.71 5.42
C GLY A 129 23.67 -28.10 4.41
N GLU A 130 23.08 -28.94 3.56
CA GLU A 130 22.11 -28.59 2.52
C GLU A 130 20.93 -27.75 3.04
N TYR A 131 20.53 -27.95 4.30
CA TYR A 131 19.46 -27.17 4.94
C TYR A 131 19.99 -26.10 5.90
N ARG A 132 21.12 -26.38 6.55
CA ARG A 132 21.69 -25.49 7.57
C ARG A 132 22.27 -24.21 6.96
N GLU A 133 22.94 -24.30 5.81
CA GLU A 133 23.53 -23.14 5.15
C GLU A 133 22.46 -22.13 4.69
N PRO A 134 21.39 -22.55 3.97
CA PRO A 134 20.27 -21.65 3.65
C PRO A 134 19.60 -21.06 4.89
N LEU A 135 19.43 -21.86 5.96
CA LEU A 135 18.85 -21.38 7.20
C LEU A 135 19.72 -20.29 7.85
N ALA A 136 21.04 -20.48 7.91
CA ALA A 136 21.96 -19.49 8.43
C ALA A 136 21.94 -18.19 7.59
N ALA A 137 21.90 -18.30 6.27
CA ALA A 137 21.78 -17.15 5.36
C ALA A 137 20.45 -16.40 5.55
N LEU A 138 19.35 -17.11 5.76
CA LEU A 138 18.06 -16.48 6.05
C LEU A 138 18.07 -15.76 7.40
N GLN A 139 18.67 -16.37 8.43
CA GLN A 139 18.82 -15.76 9.74
C GLN A 139 19.67 -14.48 9.69
N THR A 140 20.77 -14.47 8.93
CA THR A 140 21.59 -13.27 8.76
C THR A 140 20.82 -12.18 8.01
N SER A 141 20.07 -12.52 6.96
CA SER A 141 19.21 -11.59 6.24
C SER A 141 18.18 -10.93 7.16
N MET A 142 17.48 -11.73 7.97
CA MET A 142 16.52 -11.24 8.98
C MET A 142 17.19 -10.28 9.98
N GLN A 143 18.40 -10.61 10.46
CA GLN A 143 19.13 -9.73 11.37
C GLN A 143 19.52 -8.40 10.70
N ILE A 144 19.96 -8.44 9.45
CA ILE A 144 20.29 -7.23 8.68
C ILE A 144 19.05 -6.37 8.50
N GLN A 145 17.92 -6.94 8.06
CA GLN A 145 16.66 -6.21 7.88
C GLN A 145 16.20 -5.57 9.20
N THR A 146 16.31 -6.29 10.31
CA THR A 146 15.96 -5.76 11.64
C THR A 146 16.86 -4.58 12.02
N ARG A 147 18.18 -4.68 11.78
CA ARG A 147 19.13 -3.59 12.06
C ARG A 147 18.85 -2.37 11.19
N VAL A 148 18.64 -2.57 9.89
CA VAL A 148 18.33 -1.49 8.95
C VAL A 148 17.02 -0.79 9.34
N ALA A 149 15.97 -1.54 9.67
CA ALA A 149 14.72 -0.98 10.17
C ALA A 149 14.91 -0.17 11.47
N GLY A 150 15.79 -0.64 12.37
CA GLY A 150 16.19 0.10 13.57
C GLY A 150 16.83 1.45 13.26
N VAL A 151 17.85 1.46 12.41
CA VAL A 151 18.53 2.69 11.97
C VAL A 151 17.57 3.64 11.25
N TYR A 152 16.71 3.10 10.38
CA TYR A 152 15.71 3.89 9.66
C TYR A 152 14.75 4.59 10.63
N ARG A 153 14.24 3.85 11.63
CA ARG A 153 13.39 4.43 12.69
C ARG A 153 14.09 5.56 13.44
N GLU A 154 15.36 5.38 13.80
CA GLU A 154 16.15 6.41 14.49
C GLU A 154 16.31 7.67 13.64
N LEU A 155 16.62 7.52 12.34
CA LEU A 155 16.72 8.64 11.41
C LEU A 155 15.38 9.36 11.25
N CYS A 156 14.26 8.63 11.13
CA CYS A 156 12.93 9.24 11.08
C CYS A 156 12.64 10.07 12.33
N LEU A 157 12.97 9.56 13.52
CA LEU A 157 12.80 10.28 14.77
C LEU A 157 13.67 11.55 14.82
N GLN A 158 14.92 11.47 14.35
CA GLN A 158 15.80 12.65 14.25
C GLN A 158 15.24 13.70 13.30
N VAL A 159 14.71 13.29 12.13
CA VAL A 159 14.08 14.22 11.18
C VAL A 159 12.88 14.93 11.82
N ILE A 160 12.02 14.19 12.53
CA ILE A 160 10.88 14.78 13.25
C ILE A 160 11.36 15.79 14.30
N LYS A 161 12.38 15.41 15.08
CA LYS A 161 12.97 16.28 16.10
C LYS A 161 13.52 17.57 15.48
N HIS A 162 14.31 17.48 14.41
CA HIS A 162 14.86 18.65 13.74
C HIS A 162 13.77 19.54 13.16
N LYS A 163 12.73 18.97 12.54
CA LYS A 163 11.57 19.75 12.04
C LYS A 163 10.92 20.53 13.17
N HIS A 164 10.63 19.85 14.30
CA HIS A 164 10.05 20.48 15.47
C HIS A 164 10.94 21.60 16.03
N GLU A 165 12.25 21.37 16.14
CA GLU A 165 13.20 22.37 16.62
C GLU A 165 13.26 23.59 15.69
N CYS A 166 13.29 23.38 14.37
CA CYS A 166 13.25 24.45 13.38
C CYS A 166 11.93 25.25 13.44
N GLU A 167 10.79 24.60 13.61
CA GLU A 167 9.49 25.27 13.76
C GLU A 167 9.44 26.12 15.02
N VAL A 168 9.89 25.58 16.17
CA VAL A 168 9.98 26.31 17.44
C VAL A 168 10.89 27.53 17.30
N GLN A 169 12.06 27.36 16.66
CA GLN A 169 12.99 28.45 16.42
C GLN A 169 12.38 29.51 15.50
N GLY A 170 11.75 29.11 14.40
CA GLY A 170 11.09 30.00 13.46
C GLY A 170 9.98 30.82 14.12
N ALA A 171 9.14 30.19 14.94
CA ALA A 171 8.08 30.87 15.68
C ALA A 171 8.63 31.90 16.69
N ARG A 172 9.71 31.56 17.40
CA ARG A 172 10.37 32.48 18.33
C ARG A 172 10.93 33.71 17.61
N GLN A 173 11.66 33.49 16.52
CA GLN A 173 12.23 34.58 15.72
C GLN A 173 11.15 35.46 15.11
N HIS A 174 10.07 34.86 14.59
CA HIS A 174 8.92 35.60 14.06
C HIS A 174 8.32 36.53 15.13
N LEU A 175 8.07 36.02 16.33
CA LEU A 175 7.54 36.81 17.44
C LEU A 175 8.48 37.95 17.84
N GLU A 176 9.78 37.68 17.92
CA GLU A 176 10.79 38.71 18.25
C GLU A 176 10.86 39.82 17.18
N SER A 177 10.76 39.45 15.91
CA SER A 177 10.70 40.38 14.78
C SER A 177 9.43 41.23 14.80
N GLU A 178 8.25 40.62 14.98
CA GLU A 178 6.98 41.34 15.08
C GLU A 178 6.96 42.31 16.26
N ARG A 179 7.48 41.86 17.41
CA ARG A 179 7.60 42.72 18.60
C ARG A 179 8.46 43.94 18.30
N SER A 180 9.61 43.74 17.66
CA SER A 180 10.53 44.84 17.30
C SER A 180 9.90 45.80 16.29
N LEU A 181 9.25 45.25 15.25
CA LEU A 181 8.56 46.03 14.23
C LEU A 181 7.42 46.88 14.83
N LEU A 182 6.66 46.31 15.79
CA LEU A 182 5.61 47.04 16.49
C LEU A 182 6.18 48.18 17.34
N PHE A 183 7.30 47.96 18.04
CA PHE A 183 7.97 49.02 18.79
C PHE A 183 8.44 50.17 17.88
N ASP A 184 9.02 49.84 16.73
CA ASP A 184 9.46 50.84 15.76
C ASP A 184 8.28 51.59 15.14
N ALA A 185 7.18 50.90 14.84
CA ALA A 185 5.95 51.52 14.33
C ALA A 185 5.36 52.50 15.36
N MET A 186 5.22 52.08 16.62
CA MET A 186 4.74 52.95 17.71
C MET A 186 5.67 54.16 17.91
N LYS A 187 6.98 53.96 17.86
CA LYS A 187 7.96 55.04 17.95
C LYS A 187 7.80 56.03 16.80
N ALA A 188 7.66 55.54 15.57
CA ALA A 188 7.46 56.38 14.39
C ALA A 188 6.15 57.19 14.48
N GLU A 189 5.05 56.57 14.94
CA GLU A 189 3.79 57.27 15.17
C GLU A 189 3.91 58.38 16.22
N LEU A 190 4.61 58.11 17.32
CA LEU A 190 4.83 59.11 18.36
C LEU A 190 5.69 60.28 17.85
N LEU A 191 6.76 59.99 17.10
CA LEU A 191 7.59 61.02 16.49
C LEU A 191 6.81 61.86 15.46
N GLU A 192 5.95 61.23 14.64
CA GLU A 192 5.10 61.97 13.69
C GLU A 192 4.05 62.82 14.42
N LYS A 193 3.48 62.34 15.53
CA LYS A 193 2.59 63.14 16.39
C LYS A 193 3.32 64.34 16.99
N ILE A 194 4.55 64.16 17.48
CA ILE A 194 5.39 65.26 17.97
C ILE A 194 5.65 66.26 16.85
N ARG A 195 6.10 65.79 15.67
CA ARG A 195 6.37 66.62 14.50
C ARG A 195 5.14 67.47 14.11
N ARG A 196 3.95 66.88 14.03
CA ARG A 196 2.71 67.61 13.74
C ARG A 196 2.37 68.65 14.79
N LEU A 197 2.56 68.34 16.07
CA LEU A 197 2.34 69.32 17.16
C LEU A 197 3.31 70.49 17.09
N GLU A 198 4.57 70.23 16.70
CA GLU A 198 5.58 71.27 16.48
C GLU A 198 5.22 72.15 15.28
N GLU A 199 4.79 71.54 14.17
CA GLU A 199 4.28 72.25 12.99
C GLU A 199 3.05 73.09 13.32
N ASP A 200 2.08 72.55 14.05
CA ASP A 200 0.88 73.28 14.48
C ASP A 200 1.24 74.47 15.38
N ARG A 201 2.20 74.30 16.28
CA ARG A 201 2.70 75.40 17.12
C ARG A 201 3.37 76.48 16.27
N GLN A 202 4.25 76.11 15.34
CA GLN A 202 4.90 77.06 14.42
C GLN A 202 3.87 77.75 13.51
N ASN A 203 2.85 77.03 13.04
CA ASN A 203 1.77 77.58 12.22
C ASN A 203 0.93 78.60 13.00
N ILE A 204 0.65 78.35 14.29
CA ILE A 204 -0.03 79.33 15.16
C ILE A 204 0.83 80.58 15.33
N ASP A 205 2.12 80.42 15.59
CA ASP A 205 3.06 81.54 15.76
C ASP A 205 3.13 82.40 14.47
N LEU A 206 3.28 81.78 13.30
CA LEU A 206 3.26 82.45 11.98
C LEU A 206 1.90 83.08 11.65
N SER A 207 0.80 82.40 11.97
CA SER A 207 -0.55 82.92 11.74
C SER A 207 -0.89 84.09 12.66
N SER A 208 -0.27 84.16 13.84
CA SER A 208 -0.33 85.32 14.74
C SER A 208 0.37 86.54 14.13
N GLU A 209 1.55 86.39 13.53
CA GLU A 209 2.24 87.47 12.81
C GLU A 209 1.43 87.96 11.59
N TRP A 210 0.90 87.05 10.76
CA TRP A 210 0.05 87.41 9.62
C TRP A 210 -1.29 88.06 10.04
N SER A 211 -1.83 87.67 11.19
CA SER A 211 -3.03 88.27 11.76
C SER A 211 -2.81 89.66 12.35
N ASP A 212 -1.57 90.00 12.74
CA ASP A 212 -1.21 91.34 13.24
C ASP A 212 -0.94 92.32 12.08
N GLU A 213 -0.37 91.85 10.97
CA GLU A 213 -0.17 92.65 9.75
C GLU A 213 -1.50 93.15 9.15
N MET A 214 -2.54 92.31 9.15
CA MET A 214 -3.88 92.67 8.66
C MET A 214 -4.78 93.33 9.73
N ARG A 215 -4.28 93.51 10.96
CA ARG A 215 -4.98 94.15 12.07
C ARG A 215 -4.19 95.32 12.68
N GLY A 216 -3.13 95.77 12.01
CA GLY A 216 -2.37 96.98 12.34
C GLY A 216 -3.14 98.30 12.22
N LYS A 217 -4.39 98.29 11.76
CA LYS A 217 -5.31 99.45 11.84
C LYS A 217 -6.70 99.00 12.28
N LYS A 218 -7.02 99.29 13.55
CA LYS A 218 -8.37 99.37 14.14
C LYS A 218 -8.95 98.08 14.74
N CYS A 219 -8.40 97.59 15.86
CA CYS A 219 -9.23 97.13 16.98
C CYS A 219 -8.43 96.90 18.27
N ASN A 220 -8.23 97.96 19.06
CA ASN A 220 -7.80 97.82 20.46
C ASN A 220 -8.82 98.51 21.38
N LYS A 221 -10.04 97.95 21.47
CA LYS A 221 -11.03 98.32 22.51
C LYS A 221 -12.18 97.32 22.62
N ARG A 222 -11.91 96.11 23.12
CA ARG A 222 -12.81 95.41 24.05
C ARG A 222 -12.21 94.07 24.48
N ARG A 223 -11.39 94.15 25.51
CA ARG A 223 -11.29 93.07 26.49
C ARG A 223 -12.56 93.11 27.35
N ASN A 224 -13.12 91.93 27.57
CA ASN A 224 -14.22 91.58 28.48
C ASN A 224 -15.62 91.95 28.03
N LEU A 225 -16.42 90.95 27.66
CA LEU A 225 -17.73 90.69 28.28
C LEU A 225 -18.10 89.21 28.05
N LEU A 226 -18.44 88.56 29.16
CA LEU A 226 -19.00 87.22 29.31
C LEU A 226 -20.12 86.93 28.31
N GLY A 227 -20.17 85.71 27.78
CA GLY A 227 -21.22 85.31 26.85
C GLY A 227 -21.25 83.82 26.51
N ARG A 228 -21.31 83.00 27.56
CA ARG A 228 -21.71 81.59 27.51
C ARG A 228 -22.99 81.42 26.68
N SER A 229 -22.92 80.65 25.59
CA SER A 229 -24.06 80.00 24.90
C SER A 229 -23.49 78.84 24.09
N ASP A 230 -23.41 77.61 24.60
CA ASP A 230 -24.48 76.59 24.52
C ASP A 230 -25.36 76.81 23.28
N ARG A 231 -25.34 75.96 22.25
CA ARG A 231 -25.85 74.58 22.28
C ARG A 231 -25.15 73.72 21.22
N LYS A 232 -24.17 72.91 21.62
CA LYS A 232 -23.84 71.69 20.88
C LYS A 232 -24.76 70.60 21.40
N LYS A 233 -25.65 70.08 20.54
CA LYS A 233 -26.49 68.91 20.83
C LYS A 233 -25.53 67.76 21.15
N LYS A 234 -25.30 67.50 22.43
CA LYS A 234 -24.49 66.35 22.87
C LYS A 234 -25.28 65.11 22.47
N VAL A 235 -24.79 64.38 21.47
CA VAL A 235 -25.24 63.00 21.24
C VAL A 235 -24.95 62.27 22.54
N ALA A 236 -25.99 61.66 23.13
CA ALA A 236 -25.86 60.94 24.38
C ALA A 236 -24.80 59.85 24.20
N LEU A 237 -23.70 59.96 24.95
CA LEU A 237 -22.76 58.87 25.13
C LEU A 237 -23.51 57.82 25.96
N VAL A 238 -24.07 56.82 25.28
CA VAL A 238 -24.64 55.65 25.94
C VAL A 238 -23.48 54.91 26.59
N SER A 239 -23.39 55.01 27.92
CA SER A 239 -22.55 54.14 28.73
C SER A 239 -23.32 52.83 28.94
N GLY A 240 -22.97 51.83 28.14
CA GLY A 240 -23.53 50.47 28.15
C GLY A 240 -22.66 49.57 27.26
N PRO A 241 -22.77 48.23 27.37
CA PRO A 241 -21.92 47.30 26.62
C PRO A 241 -21.99 47.59 25.12
N PHE A 242 -20.83 47.89 24.53
CA PHE A 242 -20.71 48.22 23.13
C PHE A 242 -20.98 46.97 22.28
N ILE A 243 -21.97 47.04 21.40
CA ILE A 243 -22.11 46.06 20.33
C ILE A 243 -21.08 46.45 19.26
N VAL A 244 -19.89 45.86 19.37
CA VAL A 244 -18.87 45.94 18.32
C VAL A 244 -19.21 44.87 17.30
N TYR A 245 -19.81 45.28 16.18
CA TYR A 245 -19.96 44.39 15.05
C TYR A 245 -18.57 44.19 14.44
N MET A 246 -18.02 42.98 14.57
CA MET A 246 -16.77 42.55 13.91
C MET A 246 -16.99 42.34 12.41
N LEU A 247 -17.65 43.30 11.75
CA LEU A 247 -17.87 43.29 10.31
C LEU A 247 -16.63 43.88 9.63
N ARG A 248 -16.26 43.33 8.48
CA ARG A 248 -15.19 43.90 7.67
C ARG A 248 -15.70 45.18 7.03
N ASP A 249 -14.79 46.10 6.70
CA ASP A 249 -15.14 47.38 6.05
C ASP A 249 -15.99 47.18 4.78
N MET A 250 -15.79 46.07 4.07
CA MET A 250 -16.58 45.70 2.88
C MET A 250 -18.06 45.48 3.21
N ASP A 251 -18.34 44.74 4.29
CA ASP A 251 -19.71 44.40 4.70
C ASP A 251 -20.44 45.66 5.24
N ILE A 252 -19.70 46.55 5.93
CA ILE A 252 -20.20 47.85 6.40
C ILE A 252 -20.57 48.77 5.23
N LEU A 253 -19.74 48.80 4.18
CA LEU A 253 -19.97 49.62 3.00
C LEU A 253 -21.16 49.10 2.18
N GLU A 254 -21.32 47.78 2.07
CA GLU A 254 -22.48 47.17 1.42
C GLU A 254 -23.78 47.54 2.14
N ASP A 255 -23.84 47.37 3.46
CA ASP A 255 -25.00 47.77 4.27
C ASP A 255 -25.31 49.26 4.15
N TRP A 256 -24.28 50.10 4.15
CA TRP A 256 -24.43 51.54 3.93
C TRP A 256 -25.08 51.86 2.58
N THR A 257 -24.67 51.16 1.50
CA THR A 257 -25.30 51.33 0.19
C THR A 257 -26.73 50.83 0.16
N THR A 258 -27.03 49.74 0.86
CA THR A 258 -28.38 49.18 1.00
C THR A 258 -29.31 50.15 1.73
N ILE A 259 -28.86 50.74 2.84
CA ILE A 259 -29.60 51.76 3.58
C ILE A 259 -29.82 53.00 2.70
N LYS A 260 -28.80 53.44 1.96
CA LYS A 260 -28.91 54.60 1.06
C LYS A 260 -29.92 54.35 -0.07
N LYS A 261 -29.94 53.15 -0.65
CA LYS A 261 -30.93 52.73 -1.65
C LYS A 261 -32.34 52.66 -1.06
N ALA A 262 -32.50 52.07 0.12
CA ALA A 262 -33.80 51.98 0.80
C ALA A 262 -34.35 53.37 1.18
N LYS A 263 -33.47 54.30 1.58
CA LYS A 263 -33.84 55.69 1.89
C LYS A 263 -34.15 56.52 0.64
N ALA A 264 -33.55 56.18 -0.50
CA ALA A 264 -33.85 56.79 -1.79
C ALA A 264 -35.14 56.23 -2.43
N ALA A 265 -35.66 55.10 -1.95
CA ALA A 265 -36.97 54.61 -2.37
C ALA A 265 -38.08 55.57 -1.90
N PRO A 266 -39.07 55.90 -2.74
CA PRO A 266 -40.14 56.81 -2.36
C PRO A 266 -40.91 56.25 -1.17
N SER A 267 -41.13 57.11 -0.16
CA SER A 267 -41.90 56.74 1.03
C SER A 267 -43.30 56.22 0.64
N PRO A 268 -43.88 55.25 1.39
CA PRO A 268 -45.16 54.62 1.06
C PRO A 268 -46.34 55.61 0.96
N LEU A 269 -46.19 56.83 1.48
CA LEU A 269 -47.14 57.92 1.30
C LEU A 269 -47.26 58.38 -0.16
N LYS A 270 -46.17 58.40 -0.94
CA LYS A 270 -46.21 58.79 -2.36
C LYS A 270 -46.89 57.75 -3.23
N ARG A 271 -46.69 56.46 -2.94
CA ARG A 271 -47.37 55.35 -3.63
C ARG A 271 -48.88 55.36 -3.41
N LYS A 272 -49.35 55.74 -2.22
CA LYS A 272 -50.78 55.80 -1.91
C LYS A 272 -51.48 56.95 -2.67
N VAL A 273 -50.81 58.10 -2.83
CA VAL A 273 -51.33 59.23 -3.61
C VAL A 273 -51.37 58.91 -5.10
N GLU A 274 -50.32 58.29 -5.65
CA GLU A 274 -50.33 57.82 -7.05
C GLU A 274 -51.42 56.80 -7.31
N MET A 275 -51.60 55.82 -6.40
CA MET A 275 -52.64 54.79 -6.54
C MET A 275 -54.05 55.38 -6.44
N MET A 276 -54.29 56.33 -5.52
CA MET A 276 -55.57 57.07 -5.45
C MET A 276 -55.81 57.90 -6.72
N MET A 277 -54.77 58.56 -7.25
CA MET A 277 -54.90 59.34 -8.48
C MET A 277 -55.23 58.42 -9.68
N MET A 278 -54.60 57.24 -9.76
CA MET A 278 -54.88 56.24 -10.81
C MET A 278 -56.32 55.72 -10.71
N VAL A 279 -56.80 55.39 -9.52
CA VAL A 279 -58.20 54.96 -9.29
C VAL A 279 -59.18 56.06 -9.66
N MET A 280 -58.89 57.32 -9.31
CA MET A 280 -59.75 58.46 -9.64
C MET A 280 -59.80 58.73 -11.15
N VAL A 281 -58.67 58.63 -11.85
CA VAL A 281 -58.62 58.71 -13.33
C VAL A 281 -59.40 57.56 -13.96
N MET A 282 -59.29 56.35 -13.42
CA MET A 282 -60.00 55.18 -13.93
C MET A 282 -61.51 55.29 -13.72
N MET A 283 -61.98 55.72 -12.55
CA MET A 283 -63.40 56.02 -12.31
C MET A 283 -63.90 57.12 -13.23
N MET A 284 -63.13 58.20 -13.42
CA MET A 284 -63.50 59.29 -14.32
C MET A 284 -63.59 58.83 -15.79
N MET A 285 -62.71 57.93 -16.22
CA MET A 285 -62.80 57.28 -17.53
C MET A 285 -64.00 56.34 -17.67
N MET A 286 -64.36 55.60 -16.62
CA MET A 286 -65.56 54.74 -16.61
C MET A 286 -66.84 55.58 -16.65
N THR A 287 -66.90 56.70 -15.93
CA THR A 287 -68.03 57.65 -15.98
C THR A 287 -68.16 58.31 -17.36
N MET A 288 -67.04 58.72 -17.96
CA MET A 288 -67.03 59.29 -19.33
C MET A 288 -67.43 58.27 -20.41
N ARG A 289 -67.24 56.97 -20.16
CA ARG A 289 -67.60 55.87 -21.08
C ARG A 289 -69.00 55.28 -20.82
N GLY A 290 -69.79 55.85 -19.91
CA GLY A 290 -71.22 55.50 -19.76
C GLY A 290 -71.46 54.06 -19.26
N PHE A 291 -70.57 53.50 -18.45
CA PHE A 291 -70.81 52.20 -17.81
C PHE A 291 -71.51 52.37 -16.45
N PRO A 292 -72.67 51.72 -16.21
CA PRO A 292 -73.39 51.82 -14.96
C PRO A 292 -72.65 51.07 -13.84
N VAL A 293 -72.32 51.77 -12.75
CA VAL A 293 -71.85 51.17 -11.50
C VAL A 293 -73.03 50.40 -10.91
N SER A 294 -72.95 49.06 -10.93
CA SER A 294 -73.86 48.19 -10.18
C SER A 294 -73.34 48.07 -8.75
N ASP A 295 -74.23 48.30 -7.78
CA ASP A 295 -73.99 48.12 -6.34
C ASP A 295 -73.48 46.71 -5.97
#